data_AF-A0A259D527-F1
#
_entry.id   AF-A0A259D527-F1
#
_cell.length_a   1.000
_cell.length_b   1.000
_cell.length_c   1.000
_cell.angle_alpha   90.00
_cell.angle_beta   90.00
_cell.angle_gamma   90.00
#
_symmetry.space_group_name_H-M   'P 1'
#
loop_
_entity.id
_entity.type
_entity.pdbx_description
1 polymer ?
#
loop_
_entity_poly.entity_id
_entity_poly.type
_entity_poly.pdbx_seq_one_letter_code
_entity_poly.pdbx_strand_id
1 'polypeptide(L)'
;MNPSAPEAPAMNPIEKALTARGVKLPPSPVSFNALLRDAGVAKSYVIAMTGRCGSTWLATSLSQIPTAGEPMEYFSEEGLKHYGTVPATGDFKEFIVSIIKAYKTGSTFGFKIDGLRLSWIERLLDFNTGSSDHFPSWVDMRRRNIVKQAMSFARAKKSGLWHLTEGVRPGIPSEDVEVTDESIWREIEAIMRSEIVLDLQHSGSGQNPLRLVYEDLLDSRDQVIFRVLHHVLGRIVPFEKIEDRTRKLQSKGMDPREIRFCAENIERLASVYRQRTSTAIVRS
;
A
#
# COMPACT_ATOMS: atom_id res chain seq x y z
N MET A 1 -0.53 -44.58 18.17
CA MET A 1 -1.00 -43.63 17.15
C MET A 1 0.01 -42.50 17.12
N ASN A 2 0.76 -42.35 16.02
CA ASN A 2 1.64 -41.19 15.87
C ASN A 2 0.76 -39.95 15.70
N PRO A 3 1.01 -38.85 16.45
CA PRO A 3 0.37 -37.59 16.13
C PRO A 3 0.85 -37.19 14.74
N SER A 4 -0.09 -37.06 13.81
CA SER A 4 0.15 -36.51 12.48
C SER A 4 0.85 -35.17 12.65
N ALA A 5 1.99 -35.00 11.97
CA ALA A 5 2.65 -33.71 11.90
C ALA A 5 1.63 -32.65 11.42
N PRO A 6 1.65 -31.42 11.97
CA PRO A 6 0.76 -30.37 11.53
C PRO A 6 0.97 -30.15 10.03
N GLU A 7 -0.11 -30.16 9.25
CA GLU A 7 -0.06 -29.82 7.83
C GLU A 7 0.62 -28.47 7.66
N ALA A 8 1.57 -28.38 6.72
CA ALA A 8 2.22 -27.13 6.40
C ALA A 8 1.16 -26.10 6.00
N PRO A 9 1.21 -24.86 6.52
CA PRO A 9 0.21 -23.85 6.21
C PRO A 9 0.17 -23.60 4.70
N ALA A 10 -1.04 -23.51 4.15
CA ALA A 10 -1.24 -23.27 2.74
C ALA A 10 -0.43 -22.06 2.24
N MET A 11 0.16 -22.22 1.06
CA MET A 11 0.99 -21.19 0.43
C MET A 11 0.16 -19.95 0.09
N ASN A 12 0.62 -18.78 0.50
CA ASN A 12 -0.07 -17.52 0.24
C ASN A 12 0.19 -17.02 -1.20
N PRO A 13 -0.57 -16.02 -1.71
CA PRO A 13 -0.42 -15.53 -3.08
C PRO A 13 0.97 -14.98 -3.44
N ILE A 14 1.68 -14.36 -2.49
CA ILE A 14 3.05 -13.84 -2.69
C ILE A 14 4.06 -14.99 -2.84
N GLU A 15 3.99 -15.99 -1.95
CA GLU A 15 4.84 -17.19 -2.01
C GLU A 15 4.63 -17.95 -3.33
N LYS A 16 3.38 -18.04 -3.80
CA LYS A 16 3.03 -18.60 -5.12
C LYS A 16 3.67 -17.80 -6.26
N ALA A 17 3.56 -16.47 -6.22
CA ALA A 17 4.12 -15.60 -7.26
C ALA A 17 5.66 -15.72 -7.36
N LEU A 18 6.35 -15.78 -6.22
CA LEU A 18 7.80 -15.97 -6.15
C LEU A 18 8.23 -17.34 -6.70
N THR A 19 7.56 -18.40 -6.24
CA THR A 19 7.88 -19.77 -6.66
C THR A 19 7.63 -19.97 -8.15
N ALA A 20 6.57 -19.38 -8.70
CA ALA A 20 6.28 -19.41 -10.13
C ALA A 20 7.37 -18.76 -11.00
N ARG A 21 8.20 -17.88 -10.42
CA ARG A 21 9.36 -17.28 -11.08
C ARG A 21 10.67 -18.04 -10.84
N GLY A 22 10.65 -19.12 -10.07
CA GLY A 22 11.85 -19.88 -9.71
C GLY A 22 12.63 -19.31 -8.53
N VAL A 23 12.04 -18.41 -7.73
CA VAL A 23 12.64 -17.92 -6.49
C VAL A 23 12.45 -18.97 -5.39
N LYS A 24 13.54 -19.37 -4.74
CA LYS A 24 13.55 -20.30 -3.60
C LYS A 24 13.20 -19.55 -2.33
N LEU A 25 12.09 -19.89 -1.72
CA LEU A 25 11.62 -19.25 -0.49
C LEU A 25 12.60 -19.52 0.67
N PRO A 26 12.91 -18.51 1.51
CA PRO A 26 13.75 -18.72 2.67
C PRO A 26 13.04 -19.60 3.72
N PRO A 27 13.78 -20.38 4.52
CA PRO A 27 13.19 -21.24 5.57
C PRO A 27 12.62 -20.45 6.75
N SER A 28 13.01 -19.18 6.90
CA SER A 28 12.52 -18.24 7.90
C SER A 28 12.56 -16.81 7.35
N PRO A 29 11.80 -15.86 7.93
CA PRO A 29 11.85 -14.46 7.51
C PRO A 29 13.26 -13.89 7.51
N VAL A 30 13.62 -13.21 6.42
CA VAL A 30 14.91 -12.53 6.28
C VAL A 30 14.79 -11.09 6.74
N SER A 31 15.73 -10.60 7.56
CA SER A 31 15.76 -9.19 7.98
C SER A 31 15.81 -8.26 6.77
N PHE A 32 14.74 -7.49 6.58
CA PHE A 32 14.65 -6.51 5.49
C PHE A 32 15.70 -5.40 5.65
N ASN A 33 15.97 -5.00 6.88
CA ASN A 33 16.99 -3.99 7.21
C ASN A 33 18.40 -4.43 6.83
N ALA A 34 18.73 -5.73 6.95
CA ALA A 34 20.00 -6.25 6.45
C ALA A 34 20.10 -6.09 4.93
N LEU A 35 19.04 -6.46 4.19
CA LEU A 35 19.02 -6.35 2.73
C LEU A 35 19.12 -4.90 2.24
N LEU A 36 18.51 -3.96 2.95
CA LEU A 36 18.62 -2.53 2.66
C LEU A 36 20.07 -2.03 2.85
N ARG A 37 20.73 -2.42 3.95
CA ARG A 37 22.14 -2.09 4.20
C ARG A 37 23.05 -2.65 3.11
N ASP A 38 22.85 -3.92 2.74
CA ASP A 38 23.61 -4.59 1.67
C ASP A 38 23.43 -3.90 0.31
N ALA A 39 22.28 -3.25 0.10
CA ALA A 39 21.98 -2.48 -1.10
C ALA A 39 22.44 -1.00 -1.02
N GLY A 40 23.08 -0.58 0.07
CA GLY A 40 23.54 0.80 0.26
C GLY A 40 22.40 1.80 0.47
N VAL A 41 21.32 1.37 1.12
CA VAL A 41 20.17 2.21 1.48
C VAL A 41 20.39 2.79 2.88
N ALA A 42 20.26 4.12 3.00
CA ALA A 42 20.38 4.85 4.26
C ALA A 42 19.03 5.37 4.78
N LYS A 43 18.07 5.58 3.87
CA LYS A 43 16.68 5.95 4.17
C LYS A 43 15.79 5.07 3.32
N SER A 44 14.60 4.79 3.78
CA SER A 44 13.62 4.06 2.98
C SER A 44 12.23 4.37 3.56
N TYR A 45 11.15 3.80 3.08
CA TYR A 45 9.85 3.94 3.74
C TYR A 45 8.83 2.99 3.16
N VAL A 46 7.76 2.76 3.92
CA VAL A 46 6.57 2.06 3.47
C VAL A 46 5.41 3.03 3.40
N ILE A 47 4.79 3.16 2.22
CA ILE A 47 3.45 3.74 2.10
C ILE A 47 2.46 2.61 2.40
N ALA A 48 2.09 2.49 3.67
CA ALA A 48 0.99 1.64 4.12
C ALA A 48 -0.32 2.21 3.60
N MET A 49 -1.10 1.40 2.89
CA MET A 49 -2.25 1.90 2.15
C MET A 49 -3.43 0.93 2.13
N THR A 50 -4.59 1.45 1.80
CA THR A 50 -5.74 0.65 1.37
C THR A 50 -6.07 0.97 -0.08
N GLY A 51 -6.71 0.04 -0.79
CA GLY A 51 -7.08 0.27 -2.18
C GLY A 51 -7.91 1.56 -2.33
N ARG A 52 -7.55 2.39 -3.32
CA ARG A 52 -8.26 3.65 -3.66
C ARG A 52 -8.22 4.75 -2.60
N CYS A 53 -7.20 4.77 -1.75
CA CYS A 53 -6.94 5.87 -0.80
C CYS A 53 -6.11 7.03 -1.38
N GLY A 54 -5.67 6.96 -2.64
CA GLY A 54 -4.79 7.99 -3.24
C GLY A 54 -3.30 7.68 -3.17
N SER A 55 -2.90 6.54 -2.62
CA SER A 55 -1.50 6.08 -2.56
C SER A 55 -0.79 6.06 -3.91
N THR A 56 -1.49 5.78 -5.02
CA THR A 56 -0.87 5.84 -6.35
C THR A 56 -0.44 7.25 -6.72
N TRP A 57 -1.29 8.27 -6.51
CA TRP A 57 -0.90 9.66 -6.80
C TRP A 57 0.32 10.05 -5.97
N LEU A 58 0.30 9.70 -4.67
CA LEU A 58 1.41 10.00 -3.77
C LEU A 58 2.70 9.32 -4.26
N ALA A 59 2.63 8.04 -4.59
CA ALA A 59 3.76 7.27 -5.07
C ALA A 59 4.35 7.82 -6.38
N THR A 60 3.50 8.11 -7.37
CA THR A 60 3.93 8.68 -8.66
C THR A 60 4.45 10.11 -8.54
N SER A 61 4.05 10.83 -7.49
CA SER A 61 4.57 12.17 -7.20
C SER A 61 5.96 12.06 -6.58
N LEU A 62 6.14 11.16 -5.60
CA LEU A 62 7.43 10.92 -4.96
C LEU A 62 8.47 10.37 -5.95
N SER A 63 8.08 9.52 -6.90
CA SER A 63 9.01 9.00 -7.92
C SER A 63 9.58 10.07 -8.86
N GLN A 64 8.97 11.26 -8.93
CA GLN A 64 9.50 12.39 -9.69
C GLN A 64 10.60 13.15 -8.92
N ILE A 65 10.79 12.84 -7.63
CA ILE A 65 11.73 13.52 -6.75
C ILE A 65 13.00 12.66 -6.62
N PRO A 66 14.17 13.12 -7.10
CA PRO A 66 15.38 12.30 -7.20
C PRO A 66 15.90 11.72 -5.88
N THR A 67 15.47 12.23 -4.72
CA THR A 67 15.91 11.76 -3.40
C THR A 67 14.87 10.91 -2.66
N ALA A 68 13.71 10.64 -3.27
CA ALA A 68 12.58 10.00 -2.61
C ALA A 68 12.40 8.51 -2.98
N GLY A 69 13.24 7.93 -3.84
CA GLY A 69 13.04 6.59 -4.37
C GLY A 69 11.84 6.52 -5.32
N GLU A 70 11.55 5.32 -5.82
CA GLU A 70 10.36 5.06 -6.63
C GLU A 70 9.40 4.14 -5.85
N PRO A 71 8.43 4.67 -5.09
CA PRO A 71 7.61 3.82 -4.20
C PRO A 71 6.47 3.09 -4.91
N MET A 72 6.74 1.96 -5.56
CA MET A 72 5.72 1.14 -6.24
C MET A 72 5.31 -0.10 -5.43
N GLU A 73 4.33 -0.87 -5.92
CA GLU A 73 3.84 -2.13 -5.31
C GLU A 73 4.77 -3.33 -5.62
N TYR A 74 6.05 -3.23 -5.27
CA TYR A 74 7.04 -4.27 -5.58
C TYR A 74 6.68 -5.64 -5.01
N PHE A 75 6.08 -5.65 -3.82
CA PHE A 75 5.74 -6.88 -3.08
C PHE A 75 4.25 -7.24 -3.20
N SER A 76 3.61 -6.87 -4.30
CA SER A 76 2.30 -7.41 -4.69
C SER A 76 2.46 -8.62 -5.59
N GLU A 77 1.41 -9.43 -5.76
CA GLU A 77 1.46 -10.60 -6.66
C GLU A 77 1.74 -10.19 -8.10
N GLU A 78 1.17 -9.07 -8.55
CA GLU A 78 1.48 -8.51 -9.88
C GLU A 78 2.87 -7.87 -9.91
N GLY A 79 3.24 -7.12 -8.88
CA GLY A 79 4.56 -6.51 -8.80
C GLY A 79 5.68 -7.55 -8.87
N LEU A 80 5.54 -8.64 -8.14
CA LEU A 80 6.51 -9.74 -8.14
C LEU A 80 6.60 -10.47 -9.46
N LYS A 81 5.65 -10.31 -10.40
CA LYS A 81 5.79 -10.82 -11.79
C LYS A 81 6.69 -9.93 -12.64
N HIS A 82 6.72 -8.64 -12.36
CA HIS A 82 7.35 -7.63 -13.21
C HIS A 82 8.66 -7.07 -12.66
N TYR A 83 8.83 -7.06 -11.34
CA TYR A 83 9.96 -6.44 -10.67
C TYR A 83 10.98 -7.47 -10.16
N GLY A 84 12.25 -7.06 -10.13
CA GLY A 84 13.34 -7.90 -9.66
C GLY A 84 13.84 -8.90 -10.71
N THR A 85 15.12 -9.20 -10.62
CA THR A 85 15.82 -10.18 -11.45
C THR A 85 15.97 -11.46 -10.64
N VAL A 86 15.50 -12.58 -11.20
CA VAL A 86 15.71 -13.89 -10.57
C VAL A 86 17.15 -14.32 -10.85
N PRO A 87 17.99 -14.49 -9.83
CA PRO A 87 19.36 -14.97 -10.03
C PRO A 87 19.34 -16.44 -10.48
N ALA A 88 20.41 -16.90 -11.13
CA ALA A 88 20.52 -18.30 -11.57
C ALA A 88 20.41 -19.31 -10.41
N THR A 89 20.80 -18.89 -9.20
CA THR A 89 20.69 -19.67 -7.97
C THR A 89 19.25 -19.81 -7.46
N GLY A 90 18.36 -18.91 -7.89
CA GLY A 90 17.02 -18.71 -7.34
C GLY A 90 17.00 -18.07 -5.95
N ASP A 91 18.12 -17.52 -5.46
CA ASP A 91 18.21 -16.98 -4.11
C ASP A 91 17.23 -15.81 -3.87
N PHE A 92 16.47 -15.91 -2.77
CA PHE A 92 15.48 -14.90 -2.40
C PHE A 92 16.10 -13.57 -1.99
N LYS A 93 17.23 -13.57 -1.27
CA LYS A 93 17.87 -12.33 -0.80
C LYS A 93 18.39 -11.53 -1.98
N GLU A 94 19.07 -12.19 -2.91
CA GLU A 94 19.54 -11.59 -4.16
C GLU A 94 18.38 -11.04 -4.99
N PHE A 95 17.26 -11.77 -5.08
CA PHE A 95 16.04 -11.30 -5.75
C PHE A 95 15.52 -9.99 -5.12
N ILE A 96 15.37 -9.93 -3.79
CA ILE A 96 14.89 -8.73 -3.10
C ILE A 96 15.89 -7.57 -3.24
N VAL A 97 17.19 -7.83 -3.11
CA VAL A 97 18.26 -6.82 -3.30
C VAL A 97 18.23 -6.28 -4.73
N SER A 98 17.90 -7.09 -5.73
CA SER A 98 17.77 -6.61 -7.12
C SER A 98 16.64 -5.58 -7.28
N ILE A 99 15.51 -5.76 -6.59
CA ILE A 99 14.42 -4.78 -6.55
C ILE A 99 14.92 -3.49 -5.88
N ILE A 100 15.54 -3.60 -4.71
CA ILE A 100 16.02 -2.44 -3.95
C ILE A 100 17.01 -1.63 -4.78
N LYS A 101 17.98 -2.29 -5.44
CA LYS A 101 19.00 -1.61 -6.26
C LYS A 101 18.41 -0.95 -7.50
N ALA A 102 17.39 -1.56 -8.13
CA ALA A 102 16.77 -1.02 -9.33
C ALA A 102 15.91 0.23 -9.06
N TYR A 103 15.28 0.32 -7.88
CA TYR A 103 14.25 1.32 -7.60
C TYR A 103 14.55 2.27 -6.43
N LYS A 104 15.74 2.16 -5.84
CA LYS A 104 16.26 3.21 -4.96
C LYS A 104 16.74 4.39 -5.78
N THR A 105 16.62 5.60 -5.25
CA THR A 105 17.28 6.78 -5.81
C THR A 105 18.23 7.37 -4.77
N GLY A 106 19.48 7.58 -5.16
CA GLY A 106 20.56 7.82 -4.20
C GLY A 106 20.64 6.70 -3.16
N SER A 107 20.42 7.05 -1.90
CA SER A 107 20.37 6.13 -0.75
C SER A 107 18.96 5.94 -0.18
N THR A 108 17.91 6.30 -0.94
CA THR A 108 16.50 6.21 -0.50
C THR A 108 15.74 5.12 -1.25
N PHE A 109 15.07 4.20 -0.55
CA PHE A 109 14.19 3.19 -1.15
C PHE A 109 12.76 3.23 -0.59
N GLY A 110 11.77 3.57 -1.40
CA GLY A 110 10.36 3.54 -1.00
C GLY A 110 9.63 2.35 -1.60
N PHE A 111 8.56 1.88 -0.96
CA PHE A 111 7.56 1.01 -1.60
C PHE A 111 6.19 1.23 -0.99
N LYS A 112 5.13 0.74 -1.64
CA LYS A 112 3.76 0.81 -1.12
C LYS A 112 3.15 -0.59 -1.01
N ILE A 113 2.35 -0.82 0.04
CA ILE A 113 1.76 -2.12 0.32
C ILE A 113 0.48 -1.97 1.14
N ASP A 114 -0.50 -2.85 0.92
CA ASP A 114 -1.69 -2.93 1.78
C ASP A 114 -1.52 -3.94 2.91
N GLY A 115 -2.37 -3.83 3.94
CA GLY A 115 -2.27 -4.66 5.15
C GLY A 115 -2.32 -6.17 4.88
N LEU A 116 -3.13 -6.64 3.92
CA LEU A 116 -3.23 -8.07 3.65
C LEU A 116 -1.95 -8.58 3.00
N ARG A 117 -1.44 -7.86 1.99
CA ARG A 117 -0.16 -8.19 1.36
C ARG A 117 1.01 -8.09 2.32
N LEU A 118 0.99 -7.12 3.23
CA LEU A 118 1.98 -7.01 4.29
C LEU A 118 2.03 -8.29 5.13
N SER A 119 0.88 -8.78 5.60
CA SER A 119 0.81 -10.02 6.38
C SER A 119 1.32 -11.26 5.63
N TRP A 120 1.26 -11.25 4.29
CA TRP A 120 1.78 -12.33 3.46
C TRP A 120 3.28 -12.25 3.26
N ILE A 121 3.82 -11.07 2.95
CA ILE A 121 5.26 -10.89 2.74
C ILE A 121 6.04 -10.98 4.05
N GLU A 122 5.42 -10.68 5.19
CA GLU A 122 6.03 -10.80 6.53
C GLU A 122 6.42 -12.24 6.91
N ARG A 123 5.83 -13.24 6.25
CA ARG A 123 6.28 -14.64 6.37
C ARG A 123 7.67 -14.88 5.76
N LEU A 124 8.15 -13.96 4.91
CA LEU A 124 9.41 -14.06 4.16
C LEU A 124 10.38 -12.92 4.47
N LEU A 125 9.88 -11.75 4.83
CA LEU A 125 10.66 -10.55 5.17
C LEU A 125 10.28 -10.05 6.56
N ASP A 126 11.29 -9.85 7.39
CA ASP A 126 11.10 -9.24 8.70
C ASP A 126 11.41 -7.73 8.63
N PHE A 127 10.36 -6.93 8.80
CA PHE A 127 10.44 -5.46 8.82
C PHE A 127 10.74 -4.89 10.21
N ASN A 128 10.79 -5.72 11.24
CA ASN A 128 10.90 -5.30 12.64
C ASN A 128 12.29 -5.58 13.26
N THR A 129 13.13 -6.44 12.65
CA THR A 129 14.49 -6.69 13.16
C THR A 129 15.55 -5.78 12.57
N GLY A 130 16.16 -4.97 13.43
CA GLY A 130 17.33 -4.15 13.15
C GLY A 130 17.44 -3.02 14.17
N SER A 131 18.58 -2.96 14.87
CA SER A 131 19.02 -1.91 15.83
C SER A 131 18.40 -0.53 15.64
N SER A 132 17.99 0.13 16.75
CA SER A 132 17.80 1.56 17.08
C SER A 132 17.48 2.63 16.02
N ASP A 133 17.94 2.47 14.79
CA ASP A 133 17.63 3.27 13.62
C ASP A 133 16.27 2.81 13.06
N HIS A 134 15.24 3.61 13.31
CA HIS A 134 13.84 3.30 12.98
C HIS A 134 13.62 3.25 11.47
N PHE A 135 13.92 2.09 10.89
CA PHE A 135 13.79 1.82 9.49
C PHE A 135 13.01 0.50 9.27
N PRO A 136 11.88 0.47 8.53
CA PRO A 136 11.33 1.57 7.75
C PRO A 136 10.51 2.63 8.48
N SER A 137 10.58 3.87 7.96
CA SER A 137 9.60 4.93 8.28
C SER A 137 8.26 4.58 7.63
N TRP A 138 7.16 4.80 8.33
CA TRP A 138 5.83 4.41 7.87
C TRP A 138 5.00 5.63 7.51
N VAL A 139 4.44 5.63 6.31
CA VAL A 139 3.45 6.61 5.85
C VAL A 139 2.12 5.89 5.71
N ASP A 140 1.19 6.16 6.62
CA ASP A 140 -0.12 5.50 6.67
C ASP A 140 -1.15 6.35 5.92
N MET A 141 -1.50 5.93 4.70
CA MET A 141 -2.41 6.64 3.81
C MET A 141 -3.83 6.08 3.92
N ARG A 142 -4.74 6.91 4.44
CA ARG A 142 -6.16 6.58 4.63
C ARG A 142 -7.06 7.46 3.78
N ARG A 143 -8.36 7.18 3.76
CA ARG A 143 -9.37 8.07 3.18
C ARG A 143 -10.55 8.19 4.13
N ARG A 144 -10.97 9.42 4.45
CA ARG A 144 -12.03 9.64 5.44
C ARG A 144 -13.36 9.13 4.91
N ASN A 145 -13.74 9.50 3.68
CA ASN A 145 -14.98 9.02 3.05
C ASN A 145 -14.84 7.57 2.55
N ILE A 146 -15.19 6.62 3.43
CA ILE A 146 -15.08 5.17 3.16
C ILE A 146 -16.06 4.68 2.10
N VAL A 147 -17.24 5.29 2.00
CA VAL A 147 -18.24 4.92 0.98
C VAL A 147 -17.71 5.24 -0.40
N LYS A 148 -17.21 6.47 -0.61
CA LYS A 148 -16.63 6.88 -1.89
C LYS A 148 -15.35 6.11 -2.22
N GLN A 149 -14.59 5.69 -1.21
CA GLN A 149 -13.47 4.76 -1.39
C GLN A 149 -13.96 3.39 -1.89
N ALA A 150 -14.92 2.79 -1.19
CA ALA A 150 -15.47 1.47 -1.50
C ALA A 150 -16.14 1.42 -2.87
N MET A 151 -16.95 2.42 -3.24
CA MET A 151 -17.53 2.53 -4.58
C MET A 151 -16.43 2.62 -5.65
N SER A 152 -15.39 3.42 -5.41
CA SER A 152 -14.28 3.51 -6.35
C SER A 152 -13.51 2.19 -6.46
N PHE A 153 -13.42 1.42 -5.38
CA PHE A 153 -12.77 0.12 -5.36
C PHE A 153 -13.60 -0.93 -6.10
N ALA A 154 -14.91 -0.96 -5.88
CA ALA A 154 -15.84 -1.85 -6.56
C ALA A 154 -15.81 -1.61 -8.09
N ARG A 155 -15.82 -0.34 -8.53
CA ARG A 155 -15.67 0.03 -9.94
C ARG A 155 -14.36 -0.48 -10.54
N ALA A 156 -13.25 -0.28 -9.85
CA ALA A 156 -11.93 -0.70 -10.32
C ALA A 156 -11.84 -2.23 -10.46
N LYS A 157 -12.35 -2.98 -9.47
CA LYS A 157 -12.38 -4.45 -9.52
C LYS A 157 -13.26 -4.98 -10.66
N LYS A 158 -14.44 -4.40 -10.86
CA LYS A 158 -15.38 -4.87 -11.89
C LYS A 158 -14.96 -4.49 -13.31
N SER A 159 -14.30 -3.34 -13.51
CA SER A 159 -13.76 -2.95 -14.82
C SER A 159 -12.38 -3.50 -15.14
N GLY A 160 -11.63 -3.95 -14.12
CA GLY A 160 -10.19 -4.20 -14.24
C GLY A 160 -9.34 -2.93 -14.41
N LEU A 161 -9.96 -1.73 -14.38
CA LEU A 161 -9.27 -0.45 -14.57
C LEU A 161 -8.96 0.19 -13.22
N TRP A 162 -7.70 0.11 -12.83
CA TRP A 162 -7.21 0.66 -11.56
C TRP A 162 -6.75 2.12 -11.66
N HIS A 163 -6.21 2.50 -12.82
CA HIS A 163 -5.71 3.83 -13.17
C HIS A 163 -6.05 4.18 -14.63
N LEU A 164 -6.45 5.42 -14.89
CA LEU A 164 -6.50 5.97 -16.24
C LEU A 164 -5.12 6.55 -16.56
N THR A 165 -4.31 5.82 -17.33
CA THR A 165 -3.07 6.33 -17.93
C THR A 165 -3.39 6.94 -19.30
N GLU A 166 -2.71 8.02 -19.67
CA GLU A 166 -2.88 8.60 -21.02
C GLU A 166 -2.52 7.56 -22.09
N GLY A 167 -3.40 7.38 -23.07
CA GLY A 167 -3.21 6.45 -24.20
C GLY A 167 -3.96 5.11 -24.11
N VAL A 168 -4.50 4.72 -22.95
CA VAL A 168 -5.34 3.51 -22.84
C VAL A 168 -6.81 3.90 -23.02
N ARG A 169 -7.41 3.52 -24.15
CA ARG A 169 -8.86 3.65 -24.36
C ARG A 169 -9.57 2.48 -23.63
N PRO A 170 -10.40 2.74 -22.63
CA PRO A 170 -11.17 1.68 -21.97
C PRO A 170 -12.31 1.18 -22.87
N GLY A 171 -12.66 -0.10 -22.75
CA GLY A 171 -13.87 -0.66 -23.38
C GLY A 171 -15.17 -0.18 -22.71
N ILE A 172 -15.13 0.13 -21.41
CA ILE A 172 -16.22 0.77 -20.65
C ILE A 172 -15.58 1.81 -19.71
N PRO A 173 -15.99 3.09 -19.73
CA PRO A 173 -15.57 4.07 -18.73
C PRO A 173 -15.94 3.57 -17.33
N SER A 174 -15.00 3.62 -16.36
CA SER A 174 -15.26 3.02 -15.04
C SER A 174 -16.42 3.67 -14.27
N GLU A 175 -16.85 4.86 -14.68
CA GLU A 175 -17.98 5.60 -14.12
C GLU A 175 -19.33 4.95 -14.48
N ASP A 176 -19.38 4.24 -15.62
CA ASP A 176 -20.56 3.53 -16.13
C ASP A 176 -20.67 2.11 -15.55
N VAL A 177 -19.70 1.69 -14.73
CA VAL A 177 -19.72 0.40 -14.06
C VAL A 177 -20.69 0.44 -12.90
N GLU A 178 -21.80 -0.29 -13.04
CA GLU A 178 -22.80 -0.40 -11.99
C GLU A 178 -22.21 -1.02 -10.71
N VAL A 179 -22.45 -0.34 -9.60
CA VAL A 179 -22.03 -0.74 -8.24
C VAL A 179 -23.28 -1.08 -7.42
N THR A 180 -23.33 -2.30 -6.88
CA THR A 180 -24.42 -2.77 -6.00
C THR A 180 -24.08 -2.51 -4.55
N ASP A 181 -25.08 -2.49 -3.66
CA ASP A 181 -24.86 -2.22 -2.24
C ASP A 181 -24.05 -3.33 -1.57
N GLU A 182 -24.22 -4.57 -2.02
CA GLU A 182 -23.41 -5.72 -1.60
C GLU A 182 -21.94 -5.52 -1.98
N SER A 183 -21.68 -4.97 -3.18
CA SER A 183 -20.31 -4.68 -3.60
C SER A 183 -19.69 -3.54 -2.78
N ILE A 184 -20.46 -2.49 -2.44
CA ILE A 184 -19.98 -1.41 -1.57
C ILE A 184 -19.64 -1.97 -0.19
N TRP A 185 -20.54 -2.74 0.42
CA TRP A 185 -20.30 -3.34 1.73
C TRP A 185 -19.10 -4.28 1.75
N ARG A 186 -18.95 -5.13 0.72
CA ARG A 186 -17.79 -6.00 0.57
C ARG A 186 -16.48 -5.21 0.56
N GLU A 187 -16.46 -4.09 -0.16
CA GLU A 187 -15.26 -3.25 -0.22
C GLU A 187 -15.02 -2.44 1.05
N ILE A 188 -16.07 -1.98 1.75
CA ILE A 188 -15.94 -1.39 3.09
C ILE A 188 -15.28 -2.38 4.05
N GLU A 189 -15.76 -3.63 4.08
CA GLU A 189 -15.18 -4.67 4.94
C GLU A 189 -13.72 -4.98 4.56
N ALA A 190 -13.40 -5.04 3.27
CA ALA A 190 -12.04 -5.26 2.81
C ALA A 190 -11.09 -4.12 3.24
N ILE A 191 -11.53 -2.87 3.11
CA ILE A 191 -10.80 -1.69 3.59
C ILE A 191 -10.59 -1.79 5.09
N MET A 192 -11.65 -2.04 5.87
CA MET A 192 -11.55 -2.14 7.34
C MET A 192 -10.62 -3.25 7.81
N ARG A 193 -10.67 -4.43 7.18
CA ARG A 193 -9.75 -5.54 7.50
C ARG A 193 -8.29 -5.13 7.26
N SER A 194 -8.02 -4.47 6.13
CA SER A 194 -6.68 -3.97 5.81
C SER A 194 -6.21 -2.88 6.79
N GLU A 195 -7.09 -1.94 7.13
CA GLU A 195 -6.86 -0.90 8.14
C GLU A 195 -6.49 -1.51 9.52
N ILE A 196 -7.23 -2.53 9.96
CA ILE A 196 -6.96 -3.24 11.23
C ILE A 196 -5.59 -3.91 11.23
N VAL A 197 -5.22 -4.59 10.15
CA VAL A 197 -3.90 -5.25 10.05
C VAL A 197 -2.77 -4.22 10.15
N LEU A 198 -2.91 -3.08 9.45
CA LEU A 198 -1.93 -1.99 9.52
C LEU A 198 -1.87 -1.37 10.92
N ASP A 199 -3.01 -1.14 11.57
CA ASP A 199 -3.05 -0.58 12.92
C ASP A 199 -2.41 -1.51 13.97
N LEU A 200 -2.62 -2.83 13.83
CA LEU A 200 -1.94 -3.85 14.65
C LEU A 200 -0.43 -3.83 14.43
N GLN A 201 0.02 -3.71 13.18
CA GLN A 201 1.43 -3.62 12.84
C GLN A 201 2.09 -2.41 13.51
N HIS A 202 1.50 -1.23 13.36
CA HIS A 202 2.06 0.00 13.94
C HIS A 202 2.09 -0.05 15.48
N SER A 203 1.05 -0.61 16.09
CA SER A 203 0.98 -0.76 17.55
C SER A 203 2.02 -1.72 18.10
N GLY A 204 2.29 -2.82 17.39
CA GLY A 204 3.20 -3.89 17.84
C GLY A 204 4.68 -3.52 17.73
N SER A 205 5.03 -2.56 16.87
CA SER A 205 6.40 -2.19 16.56
C SER A 205 6.90 -0.91 17.25
N GLY A 206 6.02 -0.20 17.99
CA GLY A 206 6.36 1.09 18.61
C GLY A 206 6.66 2.21 17.60
N GLN A 207 6.30 2.01 16.33
CA GLN A 207 6.55 2.97 15.26
C GLN A 207 5.50 4.07 15.27
N ASN A 208 5.92 5.31 14.98
CA ASN A 208 5.02 6.45 14.83
C ASN A 208 4.81 6.76 13.33
N PRO A 209 3.78 6.19 12.68
CA PRO A 209 3.56 6.42 11.26
C PRO A 209 3.13 7.87 11.00
N LEU A 210 3.63 8.48 9.93
CA LEU A 210 3.03 9.70 9.38
C LEU A 210 1.67 9.35 8.80
N ARG A 211 0.60 9.67 9.54
CA ARG A 211 -0.77 9.49 9.06
C ARG A 211 -1.16 10.61 8.10
N LEU A 212 -1.57 10.20 6.91
CA LEU A 212 -2.12 11.05 5.86
C LEU A 212 -3.53 10.61 5.55
N VAL A 213 -4.37 11.56 5.12
CA VAL A 213 -5.65 11.21 4.52
C VAL A 213 -5.75 11.76 3.10
N TYR A 214 -6.51 11.05 2.28
CA TYR A 214 -6.81 11.43 0.90
C TYR A 214 -7.30 12.87 0.76
N GLU A 215 -8.13 13.32 1.69
CA GLU A 215 -8.71 14.65 1.68
C GLU A 215 -7.64 15.75 1.84
N ASP A 216 -6.51 15.48 2.49
CA ASP A 216 -5.38 16.42 2.57
C ASP A 216 -4.74 16.63 1.18
N LEU A 217 -4.78 15.61 0.30
CA LEU A 217 -4.34 15.74 -1.09
C LEU A 217 -5.23 16.67 -1.92
N LEU A 218 -6.49 16.85 -1.50
CA LEU A 218 -7.43 17.74 -2.18
C LEU A 218 -7.21 19.20 -1.79
N ASP A 219 -6.72 19.41 -0.57
CA ASP A 219 -6.42 20.72 -0.02
C ASP A 219 -5.06 21.21 -0.50
N SER A 220 -3.98 20.46 -0.21
CA SER A 220 -2.64 20.82 -0.65
C SER A 220 -1.73 19.62 -0.89
N ARG A 221 -1.51 19.33 -2.17
CA ARG A 221 -0.61 18.26 -2.64
C ARG A 221 0.84 18.50 -2.23
N ASP A 222 1.33 19.71 -2.39
CA ASP A 222 2.72 20.05 -2.10
C ASP A 222 3.02 19.93 -0.59
N GLN A 223 2.10 20.37 0.26
CA GLN A 223 2.24 20.21 1.71
C GLN A 223 2.30 18.73 2.11
N VAL A 224 1.51 17.87 1.47
CA VAL A 224 1.57 16.42 1.74
C VAL A 224 2.92 15.84 1.35
N ILE A 225 3.46 16.21 0.18
CA ILE A 225 4.79 15.78 -0.25
C ILE A 225 5.86 16.27 0.74
N PHE A 226 5.81 17.54 1.15
CA PHE A 226 6.75 18.07 2.15
C PHE A 226 6.71 17.31 3.47
N ARG A 227 5.51 16.98 3.97
CA ARG A 227 5.35 16.18 5.20
C ARG A 227 6.01 14.81 5.06
N VAL A 228 5.81 14.13 3.91
CA VAL A 228 6.42 12.83 3.64
C VAL A 228 7.94 12.94 3.56
N LEU A 229 8.48 13.89 2.78
CA LEU A 229 9.93 14.08 2.65
C LEU A 229 10.57 14.40 4.00
N HIS A 230 9.95 15.28 4.79
CA HIS A 230 10.43 15.58 6.13
C HIS A 230 10.43 14.35 7.04
N HIS A 231 9.35 13.56 7.02
CA HIS A 231 9.24 12.35 7.84
C HIS A 231 10.28 11.28 7.45
N VAL A 232 10.48 11.06 6.15
CA VAL A 232 11.37 10.01 5.63
C VAL A 232 12.84 10.43 5.68
N LEU A 233 13.14 11.67 5.26
CA LEU A 233 14.51 12.15 5.11
C LEU A 233 15.02 12.92 6.34
N GLY A 234 14.13 13.28 7.27
CA GLY A 234 14.45 14.13 8.43
C GLY A 234 14.66 15.60 8.07
N ARG A 235 14.31 16.02 6.85
CA ARG A 235 14.48 17.40 6.35
C ARG A 235 13.53 17.70 5.21
N ILE A 236 13.24 18.99 5.02
CA ILE A 236 12.52 19.48 3.85
C ILE A 236 13.50 19.53 2.68
N VAL A 237 13.13 18.90 1.57
CA VAL A 237 13.87 18.97 0.31
C VAL A 237 13.00 19.72 -0.70
N PRO A 238 13.47 20.83 -1.28
CA PRO A 238 12.77 21.48 -2.38
C PRO A 238 12.62 20.51 -3.55
N PHE A 239 11.46 20.53 -4.19
CA PHE A 239 11.19 19.78 -5.40
C PHE A 239 10.64 20.72 -6.47
N GLU A 240 10.91 20.41 -7.73
CA GLU A 240 10.29 21.09 -8.86
C GLU A 240 8.80 20.74 -8.92
N LYS A 241 8.04 21.48 -9.73
CA LYS A 241 6.60 21.24 -9.90
C LYS A 241 6.34 19.78 -10.30
N ILE A 242 5.56 19.07 -9.48
CA ILE A 242 5.14 17.71 -9.77
C ILE A 242 4.09 17.70 -10.87
N GLU A 243 4.33 16.87 -11.88
CA GLU A 243 3.35 16.59 -12.91
C GLU A 243 2.28 15.63 -12.37
N ASP A 244 1.02 16.06 -12.37
CA ASP A 244 -0.09 15.17 -12.08
C ASP A 244 -0.39 14.30 -13.31
N ARG A 245 0.26 13.13 -13.34
CA ARG A 245 0.02 12.12 -14.38
C ARG A 245 -1.16 11.21 -14.05
N THR A 246 -1.87 11.46 -12.95
CA THR A 246 -3.06 10.68 -12.58
C THR A 246 -4.32 11.40 -13.04
N ARG A 247 -4.98 10.91 -14.08
CA ARG A 247 -6.33 11.40 -14.39
C ARG A 247 -7.30 10.83 -13.37
N LYS A 248 -7.92 11.73 -12.62
CA LYS A 248 -8.93 11.40 -11.64
C LYS A 248 -10.20 10.93 -12.36
N LEU A 249 -10.76 9.81 -11.90
CA LEU A 249 -12.17 9.47 -12.07
C LEU A 249 -12.96 10.36 -11.11
N GLN A 250 -13.11 11.63 -11.46
CA GLN A 250 -13.71 12.63 -10.58
C GLN A 250 -15.18 12.76 -10.95
N SER A 251 -16.07 12.15 -10.18
CA SER A 251 -17.46 12.62 -10.16
C SER A 251 -17.48 14.00 -9.51
N LYS A 252 -17.96 15.01 -10.25
CA LYS A 252 -18.32 16.31 -9.67
C LYS A 252 -19.52 16.08 -8.74
N GLY A 253 -19.32 16.26 -7.43
CA GLY A 253 -20.37 16.11 -6.43
C GLY A 253 -20.51 14.70 -5.86
N MET A 254 -21.57 14.52 -5.06
CA MET A 254 -21.95 13.23 -4.51
C MET A 254 -22.76 12.47 -5.56
N ASP A 255 -22.33 11.25 -5.86
CA ASP A 255 -23.02 10.37 -6.80
C ASP A 255 -24.44 10.07 -6.25
N PRO A 256 -25.52 10.15 -7.03
CA PRO A 256 -26.86 9.81 -6.56
C PRO A 256 -26.94 8.42 -5.90
N ARG A 257 -26.12 7.47 -6.35
CA ARG A 257 -25.98 6.16 -5.70
C ARG A 257 -25.28 6.25 -4.35
N GLU A 258 -24.25 7.09 -4.22
CA GLU A 258 -23.58 7.38 -2.93
C GLU A 258 -24.58 7.99 -1.94
N ILE A 259 -25.39 8.96 -2.38
CA ILE A 259 -26.45 9.58 -1.55
C ILE A 259 -27.43 8.52 -1.06
N ARG A 260 -27.99 7.73 -1.99
CA ARG A 260 -28.98 6.69 -1.67
C ARG A 260 -28.41 5.66 -0.69
N PHE A 261 -27.22 5.13 -0.98
CA PHE A 261 -26.55 4.16 -0.13
C PHE A 261 -26.34 4.72 1.28
N CYS A 262 -25.83 5.95 1.40
CA CYS A 262 -25.62 6.60 2.70
C CYS A 262 -26.93 6.78 3.48
N ALA A 263 -28.01 7.21 2.83
CA ALA A 263 -29.31 7.42 3.47
C ALA A 263 -29.91 6.10 3.98
N GLU A 264 -29.88 5.04 3.17
CA GLU A 264 -30.43 3.73 3.52
C GLU A 264 -29.63 3.00 4.60
N ASN A 265 -28.35 3.34 4.76
CA ASN A 265 -27.41 2.59 5.60
C ASN A 265 -26.81 3.42 6.76
N ILE A 266 -27.42 4.56 7.10
CA ILE A 266 -26.82 5.56 8.00
C ILE A 266 -26.37 4.98 9.35
N GLU A 267 -27.19 4.13 9.99
CA GLU A 267 -26.88 3.52 11.29
C GLU A 267 -25.71 2.53 11.22
N ARG A 268 -25.67 1.70 10.16
CA ARG A 268 -24.59 0.74 9.95
C ARG A 268 -23.29 1.47 9.62
N LEU A 269 -23.35 2.54 8.84
CA LEU A 269 -22.20 3.41 8.54
C LEU A 269 -21.70 4.12 9.79
N ALA A 270 -22.59 4.61 10.67
CA ALA A 270 -22.20 5.20 11.95
C ALA A 270 -21.40 4.21 12.81
N SER A 271 -21.78 2.93 12.81
CA SER A 271 -21.00 1.86 13.47
C SER A 271 -19.61 1.70 12.87
N VAL A 272 -19.50 1.68 11.54
CA VAL A 272 -18.21 1.61 10.82
C VAL A 272 -17.31 2.78 11.22
N TYR A 273 -17.82 4.02 11.21
CA TYR A 273 -17.03 5.20 11.57
C TYR A 273 -16.61 5.19 13.04
N ARG A 274 -17.47 4.74 13.95
CA ARG A 274 -17.11 4.55 15.37
C ARG A 274 -15.96 3.55 15.52
N GLN A 275 -16.05 2.40 14.85
CA GLN A 275 -15.01 1.38 14.90
C GLN A 275 -13.67 1.90 14.38
N ARG A 276 -13.66 2.62 13.25
CA ARG A 276 -12.44 3.23 12.68
C ARG A 276 -11.81 4.25 13.63
N THR A 277 -12.63 4.98 14.37
CA THR A 277 -12.15 5.98 15.34
C THR A 277 -11.65 5.32 16.63
N SER A 278 -12.33 4.29 17.14
CA SER A 278 -11.88 3.57 18.35
C SER A 278 -10.55 2.86 18.15
N THR A 279 -10.29 2.29 16.97
CA THR A 279 -8.97 1.71 16.66
C THR A 279 -7.87 2.80 16.67
N ALA A 280 -8.22 4.04 16.32
CA ALA A 280 -7.29 5.17 16.36
C ALA A 280 -7.06 5.75 17.78
N ILE A 281 -8.01 5.60 18.71
CA ILE A 281 -7.95 6.20 20.07
C ILE A 281 -7.39 5.22 21.12
N VAL A 282 -7.55 3.91 20.96
CA VAL A 282 -7.15 2.95 22.02
C VAL A 282 -5.61 2.87 22.21
N ARG A 283 -4.80 3.52 21.37
CA ARG A 283 -3.33 3.35 21.36
C ARG A 283 -2.53 4.61 20.97
N SER A 284 -3.02 5.80 21.32
CA SER A 284 -2.21 7.04 21.34
C SER A 284 -1.62 7.28 22.72
#